data_AF-A0A3E4UA00-F1
#
_entry.id   AF-A0A3E4UA00-F1
#
_cell.length_a   1.000
_cell.length_b   1.000
_cell.length_c   1.000
_cell.angle_alpha   90.00
_cell.angle_beta   90.00
_cell.angle_gamma   90.00
#
_symmetry.space_group_name_H-M   'P 1'
#
loop_
_entity.id
_entity.type
_entity.pdbx_description
1 polymer ?
#
loop_
_entity_poly.entity_id
_entity_poly.type
_entity_poly.pdbx_seq_one_letter_code
_entity_poly.pdbx_strand_id
1 'polypeptide(L)'
;MDIARQIDNRILAVFVDTWLEYPQIRSFVGKFDNVVMLKPTMGLKDIIRQYGWCFPGKDVAQTIWYARQGKEWALNKLHGLDRNGKKSEYRQGYTKWLPLYESDILISHYYCVKQNEEPIALYEKQTGRHPILALMAEESARRKEAYLRTGCNSFESERPLSKPMGFWRAQDVLRYTVEKQLEIAEPYGEVVEVGQVPGQIGFFPSCGPFKCTGEQRTGCLFCPVGCHLTSFEKFVRLKAYNPRLYDFCMEELGEKKLLSWIEINYRRGYKQIV
;
A
#
# COMPACT_ATOMS: atom_id res chain seq x y z
N MET A 1 6.32 14.87 7.17
CA MET A 1 7.42 14.98 8.15
C MET A 1 7.86 16.43 8.30
N ASP A 2 8.16 17.12 7.19
CA ASP A 2 8.49 18.56 7.16
C ASP A 2 7.57 19.41 8.07
N ILE A 3 6.26 19.47 7.79
CA ILE A 3 5.27 20.22 8.59
C ILE A 3 5.33 19.86 10.09
N ALA A 4 5.36 18.56 10.42
CA ALA A 4 5.34 18.13 11.83
C ALA A 4 6.61 18.56 12.58
N ARG A 5 7.77 18.46 11.94
CA ARG A 5 9.06 18.82 12.56
C ARG A 5 9.33 20.33 12.58
N GLN A 6 8.65 21.12 11.76
CA GLN A 6 8.61 22.58 11.91
C GLN A 6 7.89 22.99 13.21
N ILE A 7 6.89 22.22 13.65
CA ILE A 7 6.18 22.46 14.91
C ILE A 7 6.97 21.95 16.10
N ASP A 8 7.47 20.70 16.04
CA ASP A 8 8.33 20.13 17.07
C ASP A 8 9.34 19.15 16.43
N ASN A 9 10.61 19.55 16.40
CA ASN A 9 11.68 18.78 15.79
C ASN A 9 12.03 17.48 16.56
N ARG A 10 11.53 17.32 17.79
CA ARG A 10 11.71 16.12 18.61
C ARG A 10 10.75 14.99 18.20
N ILE A 11 9.77 15.26 17.33
CA ILE A 11 8.87 14.24 16.82
C ILE A 11 9.67 13.17 16.07
N LEU A 12 9.62 11.96 16.63
CA LEU A 12 10.22 10.77 16.07
C LEU A 12 9.51 10.37 14.77
N ALA A 13 10.30 10.08 13.74
CA ALA A 13 9.80 9.33 12.59
C ALA A 13 9.96 7.84 12.89
N VAL A 14 9.00 7.03 12.46
CA VAL A 14 9.08 5.57 12.58
C VAL A 14 8.99 4.99 11.19
N PHE A 15 10.00 4.22 10.79
CA PHE A 15 10.06 3.55 9.50
C PHE A 15 10.12 2.04 9.71
N VAL A 16 9.21 1.31 9.07
CA VAL A 16 9.25 -0.16 9.08
C VAL A 16 10.03 -0.61 7.86
N ASP A 17 11.23 -1.12 8.09
CA ASP A 17 12.10 -1.66 7.05
C ASP A 17 11.73 -3.12 6.79
N THR A 18 10.89 -3.34 5.77
CA THR A 18 10.44 -4.68 5.40
C THR A 18 11.49 -5.44 4.58
N TRP A 19 12.63 -4.81 4.25
CA TRP A 19 13.65 -5.29 3.31
C TRP A 19 13.17 -5.38 1.87
N LEU A 20 11.95 -4.89 1.58
CA LEU A 20 11.33 -4.98 0.26
C LEU A 20 11.16 -3.62 -0.39
N GLU A 21 11.55 -2.55 0.29
CA GLU A 21 11.53 -1.20 -0.25
C GLU A 21 12.64 -1.02 -1.28
N TYR A 22 12.49 -0.01 -2.14
CA TYR A 22 13.58 0.42 -3.01
C TYR A 22 14.81 0.72 -2.12
N PRO A 23 16.01 0.21 -2.46
CA PRO A 23 17.24 0.58 -1.76
C PRO A 23 17.38 2.10 -1.62
N GLN A 24 16.97 2.85 -2.64
CA GLN A 24 16.95 4.31 -2.63
C GLN A 24 16.00 4.92 -1.61
N ILE A 25 14.85 4.29 -1.34
CA ILE A 25 13.93 4.73 -0.28
C ILE A 25 14.58 4.54 1.08
N ARG A 26 15.26 3.41 1.29
CA ARG A 26 15.99 3.13 2.54
C ARG A 26 17.14 4.13 2.72
N SER A 27 17.91 4.42 1.66
CA SER A 27 18.95 5.45 1.68
C SER A 27 18.40 6.84 1.96
N PHE A 28 17.26 7.21 1.36
CA PHE A 28 16.60 8.49 1.58
C PHE A 28 16.12 8.63 3.03
N VAL A 29 15.51 7.59 3.61
CA VAL A 29 15.12 7.58 5.03
C VAL A 29 16.34 7.74 5.95
N GLY A 30 17.47 7.12 5.59
CA GLY A 30 18.73 7.23 6.33
C GLY A 30 19.34 8.64 6.40
N LYS A 31 18.86 9.59 5.58
CA LYS A 31 19.29 11.00 5.64
C LYS A 31 18.64 11.78 6.79
N PHE A 32 17.56 11.27 7.38
CA PHE A 32 16.83 11.99 8.40
C PHE A 32 17.28 11.58 9.80
N ASP A 33 17.48 12.57 10.65
CA ASP A 33 17.69 12.35 12.08
C ASP A 33 16.41 11.90 12.77
N ASN A 34 16.55 11.36 13.99
CA ASN A 34 15.42 11.04 14.88
C ASN A 34 14.42 10.05 14.24
N VAL A 35 14.95 9.04 13.54
CA VAL A 35 14.20 7.95 12.90
C VAL A 35 14.39 6.65 13.70
N VAL A 36 13.28 6.02 14.08
CA VAL A 36 13.26 4.66 14.65
C VAL A 36 12.99 3.68 13.53
N MET A 37 13.95 2.77 13.32
CA MET A 37 13.85 1.69 12.33
C MET A 37 13.26 0.44 12.98
N LEU A 38 12.05 0.05 12.58
CA LEU A 38 11.42 -1.20 12.97
C LEU A 38 11.69 -2.26 11.92
N LYS A 39 11.71 -3.54 12.34
CA LYS A 39 11.85 -4.70 11.47
C LYS A 39 10.67 -5.66 11.67
N PRO A 40 10.30 -6.45 10.65
CA PRO A 40 9.33 -7.53 10.79
C PRO A 40 9.66 -8.44 11.97
N THR A 41 8.63 -8.93 12.66
CA THR A 41 8.82 -9.87 13.80
C THR A 41 9.11 -11.30 13.33
N MET A 42 9.00 -11.57 12.03
CA MET A 42 9.20 -12.88 11.42
C MET A 42 9.93 -12.73 10.08
N GLY A 43 10.75 -13.72 9.71
CA GLY A 43 11.46 -13.73 8.44
C GLY A 43 10.52 -13.87 7.24
N LEU A 44 10.83 -13.19 6.13
CA LEU A 44 9.99 -13.16 4.92
C LEU A 44 9.61 -14.56 4.41
N LYS A 45 10.60 -15.47 4.31
CA LYS A 45 10.37 -16.85 3.82
C LYS A 45 9.42 -17.62 4.74
N ASP A 46 9.50 -17.41 6.05
CA ASP A 46 8.62 -18.07 7.01
C ASP A 46 7.20 -17.49 6.98
N ILE A 47 7.07 -16.17 6.81
CA ILE A 47 5.76 -15.52 6.63
C ILE A 47 5.07 -16.11 5.39
N ILE A 48 5.76 -16.19 4.25
CA ILE A 48 5.19 -16.70 3.01
C ILE A 48 4.88 -18.20 3.14
N ARG A 49 5.75 -18.98 3.78
CA ARG A 49 5.50 -20.42 4.01
C ARG A 49 4.27 -20.65 4.89
N GLN A 50 4.06 -19.85 5.92
CA GLN A 50 2.97 -20.05 6.89
C GLN A 50 1.64 -19.39 6.48
N TYR A 51 1.70 -18.24 5.82
CA TYR A 51 0.53 -17.41 5.54
C TYR A 51 0.33 -17.10 4.05
N GLY A 52 1.31 -17.39 3.21
CA GLY A 52 1.29 -17.06 1.80
C GLY A 52 1.36 -15.56 1.54
N TRP A 53 0.92 -15.17 0.36
CA TRP A 53 0.96 -13.78 -0.11
C TRP A 53 -0.32 -13.01 0.23
N CYS A 54 -0.23 -11.68 0.30
CA CYS A 54 -1.41 -10.81 0.32
C CYS A 54 -1.82 -10.47 -1.12
N PHE A 55 -2.92 -11.03 -1.58
CA PHE A 55 -3.50 -10.78 -2.91
C PHE A 55 -5.02 -10.98 -2.87
N PRO A 56 -5.82 -10.28 -3.69
CA PRO A 56 -5.53 -9.09 -4.51
C PRO A 56 -5.34 -7.81 -3.70
N GLY A 57 -5.67 -7.87 -2.42
CA GLY A 57 -5.61 -6.80 -1.45
C GLY A 57 -6.01 -7.33 -0.09
N LYS A 58 -5.69 -6.59 0.97
CA LYS A 58 -5.78 -7.07 2.36
C LYS A 58 -7.17 -7.58 2.75
N ASP A 59 -8.22 -6.88 2.32
CA ASP A 59 -9.59 -7.21 2.70
C ASP A 59 -10.10 -8.51 2.04
N VAL A 60 -9.77 -8.73 0.76
CA VAL A 60 -10.10 -9.99 0.07
C VAL A 60 -9.26 -11.14 0.63
N ALA A 61 -7.95 -10.91 0.83
CA ALA A 61 -7.06 -11.92 1.42
C ALA A 61 -7.52 -12.36 2.83
N GLN A 62 -7.99 -11.41 3.66
CA GLN A 62 -8.58 -11.71 4.97
C GLN A 62 -9.87 -12.53 4.83
N THR A 63 -10.74 -12.14 3.89
CA THR A 63 -12.01 -12.83 3.64
C THR A 63 -11.76 -14.28 3.20
N ILE A 64 -10.85 -14.51 2.26
CA ILE A 64 -10.50 -15.86 1.79
C ILE A 64 -9.91 -16.72 2.92
N TRP A 65 -8.96 -16.16 3.68
CA TRP A 65 -8.32 -16.85 4.79
C TRP A 65 -9.36 -17.39 5.80
N TYR A 66 -10.29 -16.54 6.23
CA TYR A 66 -11.31 -16.95 7.19
C TYR A 66 -12.43 -17.80 6.58
N ALA A 67 -12.76 -17.59 5.30
CA ALA A 67 -13.71 -18.44 4.59
C ALA A 67 -13.21 -19.91 4.54
N ARG A 68 -11.91 -20.12 4.27
CA ARG A 68 -11.29 -21.46 4.27
C ARG A 68 -11.29 -22.13 5.65
N GLN A 69 -11.45 -21.36 6.72
CA GLN A 69 -11.63 -21.87 8.09
C GLN A 69 -13.10 -22.05 8.48
N GLY A 70 -14.03 -21.92 7.53
CA GLY A 70 -15.46 -22.07 7.78
C GLY A 70 -16.10 -20.90 8.53
N LYS A 71 -15.48 -19.71 8.57
CA LYS A 71 -16.10 -18.55 9.23
C LYS A 71 -17.26 -18.02 8.40
N GLU A 72 -18.47 -18.09 8.96
CA GLU A 72 -19.72 -17.75 8.28
C GLU A 72 -19.74 -16.33 7.70
N TRP A 73 -19.28 -15.32 8.45
CA TRP A 73 -19.24 -13.94 7.95
C TRP A 73 -18.39 -13.78 6.68
N ALA A 74 -17.32 -14.58 6.58
CA ALA A 74 -16.36 -14.53 5.48
C ALA A 74 -16.90 -15.29 4.28
N LEU A 75 -17.52 -16.46 4.50
CA LEU A 75 -18.26 -17.20 3.48
C LEU A 75 -19.37 -16.34 2.89
N ASN A 76 -20.23 -15.78 3.74
CA ASN A 76 -21.31 -14.89 3.31
C ASN A 76 -20.76 -13.73 2.48
N LYS A 77 -19.71 -13.05 2.95
CA LYS A 77 -19.08 -11.94 2.21
C LYS A 77 -18.54 -12.40 0.85
N LEU A 78 -17.87 -13.54 0.77
CA LEU A 78 -17.32 -14.10 -0.47
C LEU A 78 -18.42 -14.48 -1.48
N HIS A 79 -19.56 -14.96 -0.99
CA HIS A 79 -20.75 -15.27 -1.80
C HIS A 79 -21.67 -14.05 -2.06
N GLY A 80 -21.22 -12.84 -1.74
CA GLY A 80 -21.99 -11.61 -2.02
C GLY A 80 -23.17 -11.37 -1.08
N LEU A 81 -23.15 -11.98 0.10
CA LEU A 81 -24.20 -11.92 1.11
C LEU A 81 -23.79 -11.04 2.30
N ASP A 82 -24.76 -10.41 2.95
CA ASP A 82 -24.60 -9.68 4.21
C ASP A 82 -24.43 -10.63 5.41
N ARG A 83 -24.38 -10.07 6.63
CA ARG A 83 -24.25 -10.88 7.86
C ARG A 83 -25.43 -11.83 8.13
N ASN A 84 -26.59 -11.56 7.52
CA ASN A 84 -27.82 -12.33 7.69
C ASN A 84 -28.09 -13.28 6.51
N GLY A 85 -27.12 -13.46 5.60
CA GLY A 85 -27.27 -14.29 4.41
C GLY A 85 -28.10 -13.64 3.29
N LYS A 86 -28.44 -12.36 3.38
CA LYS A 86 -29.18 -11.64 2.33
C LYS A 86 -28.23 -11.10 1.28
N LYS A 87 -28.66 -11.06 0.01
CA LYS A 87 -27.84 -10.47 -1.07
C LYS A 87 -27.47 -9.02 -0.75
N SER A 88 -26.21 -8.70 -0.95
CA SER A 88 -25.66 -7.34 -0.80
C SER A 88 -25.01 -6.92 -2.11
N GLU A 89 -25.49 -5.82 -2.70
CA GLU A 89 -24.95 -5.28 -3.96
C GLU A 89 -23.46 -4.94 -3.84
N TYR A 90 -23.07 -4.27 -2.76
CA TYR A 90 -21.67 -3.96 -2.45
C TYR A 90 -20.79 -5.22 -2.42
N ARG A 91 -21.28 -6.31 -1.83
CA ARG A 91 -20.51 -7.55 -1.68
C ARG A 91 -20.50 -8.41 -2.94
N GLN A 92 -21.29 -8.11 -3.97
CA GLN A 92 -21.23 -8.84 -5.25
C GLN A 92 -19.84 -8.77 -5.87
N GLY A 93 -19.06 -7.71 -5.61
CA GLY A 93 -17.68 -7.59 -6.06
C GLY A 93 -16.73 -8.67 -5.51
N TYR A 94 -17.14 -9.46 -4.51
CA TYR A 94 -16.31 -10.52 -3.92
C TYR A 94 -16.49 -11.89 -4.58
N THR A 95 -17.64 -12.15 -5.22
CA THR A 95 -17.94 -13.46 -5.84
C THR A 95 -16.95 -13.82 -6.93
N LYS A 96 -16.38 -12.80 -7.61
CA LYS A 96 -15.31 -12.99 -8.58
C LYS A 96 -14.05 -13.65 -8.00
N TRP A 97 -13.87 -13.68 -6.67
CA TRP A 97 -12.73 -14.29 -5.99
C TRP A 97 -13.01 -15.72 -5.50
N LEU A 98 -14.17 -16.30 -5.82
CA LEU A 98 -14.47 -17.72 -5.53
C LEU A 98 -13.42 -18.68 -6.14
N PRO A 99 -12.94 -18.50 -7.38
CA PRO A 99 -11.87 -19.35 -7.91
C PRO A 99 -10.59 -19.29 -7.07
N LEU A 100 -10.27 -18.11 -6.50
CA LEU A 100 -9.10 -17.96 -5.65
C LEU A 100 -9.29 -18.70 -4.33
N TYR A 101 -10.47 -18.60 -3.74
CA TYR A 101 -10.85 -19.33 -2.54
C TYR A 101 -10.74 -20.85 -2.73
N GLU A 102 -11.24 -21.37 -3.85
CA GLU A 102 -11.21 -22.79 -4.24
C GLU A 102 -9.81 -23.29 -4.62
N SER A 103 -8.91 -22.40 -5.01
CA SER A 103 -7.53 -22.76 -5.34
C SER A 103 -6.73 -23.25 -4.13
N ASP A 104 -5.61 -23.92 -4.38
CA ASP A 104 -4.64 -24.33 -3.37
C ASP A 104 -3.60 -23.23 -3.04
N ILE A 105 -3.76 -22.03 -3.60
CA ILE A 105 -2.82 -20.93 -3.38
C ILE A 105 -3.03 -20.38 -1.98
N LEU A 106 -1.98 -20.45 -1.17
CA LEU A 106 -1.97 -19.89 0.18
C LEU A 106 -1.96 -18.36 0.11
N ILE A 107 -2.99 -17.73 0.67
CA ILE A 107 -3.16 -16.29 0.67
C ILE A 107 -3.70 -15.85 2.02
N SER A 108 -3.15 -14.76 2.54
CA SER A 108 -3.63 -14.17 3.78
C SER A 108 -3.26 -12.71 3.92
N HIS A 109 -4.10 -11.99 4.65
CA HIS A 109 -3.76 -10.66 5.16
C HIS A 109 -2.59 -10.67 6.16
N TYR A 110 -2.28 -11.83 6.77
CA TYR A 110 -1.22 -11.95 7.78
C TYR A 110 0.17 -11.61 7.25
N TYR A 111 0.41 -11.73 5.93
CA TYR A 111 1.63 -11.25 5.31
C TYR A 111 1.90 -9.78 5.67
N CYS A 112 0.93 -8.88 5.44
CA CYS A 112 1.07 -7.47 5.78
C CYS A 112 1.11 -7.24 7.29
N VAL A 113 0.40 -8.07 8.07
CA VAL A 113 0.36 -7.96 9.54
C VAL A 113 1.73 -8.23 10.13
N LYS A 114 2.35 -9.37 9.81
CA LYS A 114 3.67 -9.76 10.32
C LYS A 114 4.77 -8.83 9.82
N GLN A 115 4.65 -8.36 8.58
CA GLN A 115 5.66 -7.49 7.99
C GLN A 115 5.62 -6.05 8.53
N ASN A 116 4.42 -5.52 8.81
CA ASN A 116 4.24 -4.09 9.11
C ASN A 116 3.48 -3.81 10.41
N GLU A 117 2.30 -4.38 10.58
CA GLU A 117 1.37 -3.92 11.61
C GLU A 117 1.75 -4.39 13.01
N GLU A 118 2.25 -5.61 13.13
CA GLU A 118 2.70 -6.17 14.39
C GLU A 118 3.91 -5.44 14.98
N PRO A 119 5.01 -5.16 14.23
CA PRO A 119 6.11 -4.39 14.79
C PRO A 119 5.68 -2.96 15.19
N ILE A 120 4.75 -2.33 14.44
CA ILE A 120 4.17 -1.03 14.83
C ILE A 120 3.39 -1.16 16.14
N ALA A 121 2.50 -2.14 16.26
CA ALA A 121 1.70 -2.33 17.47
C ALA A 121 2.56 -2.63 18.71
N LEU A 122 3.63 -3.40 18.54
CA LEU A 122 4.61 -3.66 19.60
C LEU A 122 5.30 -2.36 20.03
N TYR A 123 5.74 -1.55 19.07
CA TYR A 123 6.39 -0.26 19.36
C TYR A 123 5.45 0.71 20.09
N GLU A 124 4.20 0.83 19.66
CA GLU A 124 3.20 1.67 20.32
C GLU A 124 2.95 1.20 21.76
N LYS A 125 2.79 -0.11 21.96
CA LYS A 125 2.61 -0.69 23.30
C LYS A 125 3.81 -0.46 24.21
N GLN A 126 5.03 -0.61 23.69
CA GLN A 126 6.27 -0.44 24.46
C GLN A 126 6.52 1.02 24.85
N THR A 127 6.14 1.96 24.00
CA THR A 127 6.49 3.37 24.16
C THR A 127 5.35 4.26 24.63
N GLY A 128 4.10 3.78 24.57
CA GLY A 128 2.90 4.58 24.78
C GLY A 128 2.67 5.66 23.73
N ARG A 129 3.43 5.65 22.62
CA ARG A 129 3.33 6.65 21.56
C ARG A 129 2.19 6.33 20.61
N HIS A 130 1.59 7.39 20.06
CA HIS A 130 0.52 7.31 19.07
C HIS A 130 0.96 7.95 17.75
N PRO A 131 0.48 7.45 16.60
CA PRO A 131 1.03 7.81 15.31
C PRO A 131 0.35 9.06 14.73
N ILE A 132 1.17 9.88 14.05
CA ILE A 132 0.70 10.90 13.12
C ILE A 132 0.92 10.35 11.71
N LEU A 133 -0.17 10.13 10.97
CA LEU A 133 -0.15 9.47 9.67
C LEU A 133 -0.58 10.42 8.56
N ALA A 134 0.08 10.33 7.41
CA ALA A 134 -0.26 11.08 6.20
C ALA A 134 -1.37 10.39 5.38
N LEU A 135 -2.41 9.84 6.04
CA LEU A 135 -3.54 9.23 5.34
C LEU A 135 -4.43 10.31 4.74
N MET A 136 -4.76 10.20 3.46
CA MET A 136 -5.65 11.13 2.76
C MET A 136 -7.00 10.47 2.45
N ALA A 137 -8.10 11.23 2.54
CA ALA A 137 -9.44 10.72 2.29
C ALA A 137 -9.63 10.26 0.83
N GLU A 138 -8.99 10.94 -0.12
CA GLU A 138 -9.09 10.64 -1.56
C GLU A 138 -8.49 9.28 -1.95
N GLU A 139 -7.66 8.67 -1.11
CA GLU A 139 -6.93 7.46 -1.50
C GLU A 139 -7.82 6.21 -1.55
N SER A 140 -8.98 6.22 -0.88
CA SER A 140 -9.96 5.14 -0.98
C SER A 140 -11.29 5.52 -0.32
N ALA A 141 -12.38 4.86 -0.72
CA ALA A 141 -13.68 4.99 -0.05
C ALA A 141 -13.60 4.73 1.47
N ARG A 142 -12.85 3.71 1.89
CA ARG A 142 -12.67 3.39 3.32
C ARG A 142 -11.96 4.51 4.09
N ARG A 143 -10.96 5.15 3.48
CA ARG A 143 -10.26 6.29 4.10
C ARG A 143 -11.14 7.52 4.16
N LYS A 144 -11.94 7.78 3.11
CA LYS A 144 -12.97 8.82 3.09
C LYS A 144 -14.00 8.62 4.20
N GLU A 145 -14.58 7.43 4.33
CA GLU A 145 -15.53 7.10 5.40
C GLU A 145 -14.91 7.25 6.79
N ALA A 146 -13.67 6.77 6.98
CA ALA A 146 -12.97 6.91 8.24
C ALA A 146 -12.70 8.39 8.59
N TYR A 147 -12.35 9.22 7.59
CA TYR A 147 -12.16 10.65 7.77
C TYR A 147 -13.47 11.36 8.10
N LEU A 148 -14.57 11.04 7.43
CA LEU A 148 -15.89 11.62 7.73
C LEU A 148 -16.38 11.28 9.15
N ARG A 149 -15.97 10.12 9.69
CA ARG A 149 -16.36 9.68 11.03
C ARG A 149 -15.57 10.34 12.14
N THR A 150 -14.26 10.45 12.00
CA THR A 150 -13.37 10.87 13.11
C THR A 150 -12.65 12.20 12.85
N GLY A 151 -12.75 12.75 11.63
CA GLY A 151 -11.92 13.88 11.20
C GLY A 151 -10.42 13.59 11.23
N CYS A 152 -9.63 14.66 11.38
CA CYS A 152 -8.18 14.62 11.43
C CYS A 152 -7.65 13.90 12.68
N ASN A 153 -8.22 14.15 13.86
CA ASN A 153 -7.71 13.63 15.12
C ASN A 153 -8.73 12.69 15.76
N SER A 154 -8.33 11.44 15.95
CA SER A 154 -9.15 10.41 16.59
C SER A 154 -8.59 10.14 17.98
N PHE A 155 -8.73 11.10 18.90
CA PHE A 155 -8.19 10.98 20.26
C PHE A 155 -8.94 9.95 21.11
N GLU A 156 -10.27 9.88 20.96
CA GLU A 156 -11.15 9.03 21.78
C GLU A 156 -11.31 7.59 21.25
N SER A 157 -10.61 7.22 20.17
CA SER A 157 -10.68 5.86 19.65
C SER A 157 -9.81 4.89 20.45
N GLU A 158 -10.18 3.61 20.47
CA GLU A 158 -9.42 2.53 21.12
C GLU A 158 -7.92 2.55 20.80
N ARG A 159 -7.56 2.87 19.55
CA ARG A 159 -6.18 3.19 19.13
C ARG A 159 -6.11 4.63 18.67
N PRO A 160 -5.75 5.59 19.56
CA PRO A 160 -5.65 6.99 19.21
C PRO A 160 -4.66 7.23 18.07
N LEU A 161 -5.02 8.09 17.12
CA LEU A 161 -4.14 8.48 16.00
C LEU A 161 -4.54 9.83 15.40
N SER A 162 -3.57 10.49 14.75
CA SER A 162 -3.77 11.73 14.01
C SER A 162 -3.53 11.54 12.51
N LYS A 163 -4.35 12.19 11.68
CA LYS A 163 -4.37 12.15 10.21
C LYS A 163 -4.47 13.58 9.66
N PRO A 164 -3.50 14.47 9.89
CA PRO A 164 -3.60 15.88 9.54
C PRO A 164 -3.72 16.13 8.03
N MET A 165 -3.27 15.18 7.20
CA MET A 165 -3.40 15.24 5.74
C MET A 165 -4.73 14.68 5.22
N GLY A 166 -5.69 14.36 6.10
CA GLY A 166 -6.94 13.72 5.72
C GLY A 166 -7.74 14.46 4.63
N PHE A 167 -7.71 15.80 4.63
CA PHE A 167 -8.38 16.64 3.64
C PHE A 167 -7.50 17.03 2.44
N TRP A 168 -6.19 16.73 2.48
CA TRP A 168 -5.29 17.04 1.38
C TRP A 168 -5.58 16.15 0.18
N ARG A 169 -5.34 16.69 -1.02
CA ARG A 169 -5.29 15.94 -2.27
C ARG A 169 -3.86 15.64 -2.66
N ALA A 170 -3.64 14.64 -3.51
CA ALA A 170 -2.32 14.31 -4.05
C ALA A 170 -1.67 15.52 -4.71
N GLN A 171 -2.47 16.36 -5.38
CA GLN A 171 -1.98 17.60 -5.98
C GLN A 171 -1.54 18.65 -4.95
N ASP A 172 -2.18 18.71 -3.78
CA ASP A 172 -1.73 19.59 -2.70
C ASP A 172 -0.37 19.13 -2.15
N VAL A 173 -0.15 17.81 -2.07
CA VAL A 173 1.14 17.23 -1.68
C VAL A 173 2.23 17.58 -2.69
N LEU A 174 1.97 17.36 -3.98
CA LEU A 174 2.96 17.64 -5.03
C LEU A 174 3.26 19.13 -5.13
N ARG A 175 2.24 19.98 -5.07
CA ARG A 175 2.43 21.45 -5.07
C ARG A 175 3.25 21.88 -3.86
N TYR A 176 2.94 21.38 -2.67
CA TYR A 176 3.72 21.67 -1.45
C TYR A 176 5.18 21.25 -1.59
N THR A 177 5.45 20.07 -2.16
CA THR A 177 6.82 19.61 -2.44
C THR A 177 7.60 20.58 -3.33
N VAL A 178 6.98 21.09 -4.41
CA VAL A 178 7.61 22.05 -5.33
C VAL A 178 7.82 23.41 -4.65
N GLU A 179 6.77 23.96 -4.02
CA GLU A 179 6.81 25.27 -3.35
C GLU A 179 7.86 25.33 -2.23
N LYS A 180 8.02 24.23 -1.49
CA LYS A 180 9.01 24.10 -0.41
C LYS A 180 10.34 23.53 -0.87
N GLN A 181 10.48 23.21 -2.16
CA GLN A 181 11.68 22.62 -2.76
C GLN A 181 12.16 21.39 -1.96
N LEU A 182 11.22 20.53 -1.56
CA LEU A 182 11.53 19.36 -0.76
C LEU A 182 12.21 18.29 -1.62
N GLU A 183 13.27 17.69 -1.07
CA GLU A 183 13.85 16.50 -1.64
C GLU A 183 12.84 15.34 -1.58
N ILE A 184 12.75 14.57 -2.67
CA ILE A 184 11.99 13.32 -2.73
C ILE A 184 12.93 12.17 -3.06
N ALA A 185 12.55 10.95 -2.67
CA ALA A 185 13.38 9.79 -2.93
C ALA A 185 13.49 9.49 -4.45
N GLU A 186 14.67 9.06 -4.89
CA GLU A 186 15.00 8.80 -6.30
C GLU A 186 13.94 8.00 -7.08
N PRO A 187 13.26 6.95 -6.54
CA PRO A 187 12.29 6.20 -7.33
C PRO A 187 11.09 7.02 -7.80
N TYR A 188 10.80 8.16 -7.16
CA TYR A 188 9.78 9.10 -7.60
C TYR A 188 10.26 9.99 -8.77
N GLY A 189 11.57 10.08 -9.01
CA GLY A 189 12.17 10.98 -10.00
C GLY A 189 12.03 12.44 -9.58
N GLU A 190 11.41 13.25 -10.42
CA GLU A 190 11.17 14.68 -10.22
C GLU A 190 9.67 14.98 -10.21
N VAL A 191 9.26 16.03 -9.49
CA VAL A 191 7.89 16.56 -9.61
C VAL A 191 7.85 17.57 -10.74
N VAL A 192 7.10 17.26 -11.80
CA VAL A 192 6.98 18.08 -13.00
C VAL A 192 5.53 18.45 -13.27
N GLU A 193 5.30 19.60 -13.89
CA GLU A 193 3.98 19.98 -14.36
C GLU A 193 3.58 19.06 -15.53
N VAL A 194 2.32 18.60 -15.54
CA VAL A 194 1.81 17.72 -16.59
C VAL A 194 1.78 18.48 -17.92
N GLY A 195 2.47 17.93 -18.92
CA GLY A 195 2.56 18.54 -20.25
C GLY A 195 3.78 19.43 -20.45
N GLN A 196 4.59 19.65 -19.40
CA GLN A 196 5.86 20.35 -19.54
C GLN A 196 6.86 19.49 -20.33
N VAL A 197 7.52 20.11 -21.31
CA VAL A 197 8.62 19.48 -22.06
C VAL A 197 9.99 19.94 -21.54
N PRO A 198 11.04 19.11 -21.65
CA PRO A 198 12.39 19.53 -21.28
C PRO A 198 12.79 20.85 -21.97
N GLY A 199 13.26 21.82 -21.18
CA GLY A 199 13.64 23.15 -21.67
C GLY A 199 12.50 24.18 -21.76
N GLN A 200 11.26 23.80 -21.44
CA GLN A 200 10.14 24.75 -21.38
C GLN A 200 10.23 25.63 -20.13
N ILE A 201 10.24 26.95 -20.36
CA ILE A 201 10.28 27.97 -19.31
C ILE A 201 8.87 28.58 -19.20
N GLY A 202 8.25 28.49 -18.02
CA GLY A 202 6.97 29.15 -17.73
C GLY A 202 7.21 30.59 -17.28
N PHE A 203 6.57 31.55 -17.92
CA PHE A 203 6.62 32.98 -17.51
C PHE A 203 5.60 33.33 -16.41
N PHE A 204 4.66 32.43 -16.13
CA PHE A 204 3.64 32.57 -15.10
C PHE A 204 3.81 31.45 -14.06
N PRO A 205 3.43 31.68 -12.79
CA PRO A 205 3.44 30.61 -11.79
C PRO A 205 2.60 29.41 -12.29
N SER A 206 3.17 28.21 -12.22
CA SER A 206 2.56 26.98 -12.75
C SER A 206 1.17 26.76 -12.15
N CYS A 207 0.15 26.68 -13.01
CA CYS A 207 -1.25 26.49 -12.61
C CYS A 207 -1.75 25.06 -12.88
N GLY A 208 -0.95 24.23 -13.56
CA GLY A 208 -1.32 22.90 -13.98
C GLY A 208 -1.12 21.83 -12.90
N PRO A 209 -1.70 20.63 -13.11
CA PRO A 209 -1.48 19.51 -12.22
C PRO A 209 -0.02 19.03 -12.32
N PHE A 210 0.50 18.53 -11.21
CA PHE A 210 1.83 17.94 -11.12
C PHE A 210 1.77 16.40 -11.19
N LYS A 211 2.90 15.80 -11.56
CA LYS A 211 3.14 14.35 -11.43
C LYS A 211 4.60 14.07 -11.10
N CYS A 212 4.86 12.90 -10.53
CA CYS A 212 6.21 12.36 -10.45
C CYS A 212 6.64 11.82 -11.83
N THR A 213 7.91 11.95 -12.21
CA THR A 213 8.44 11.35 -13.45
C THR A 213 8.67 9.85 -13.33
N GLY A 214 8.89 9.35 -12.11
CA GLY A 214 9.02 7.94 -11.76
C GLY A 214 7.75 7.34 -11.16
N GLU A 215 7.91 6.62 -10.05
CA GLU A 215 6.80 5.99 -9.33
C GLU A 215 5.87 7.05 -8.72
N GLN A 216 4.55 6.88 -8.89
CA GLN A 216 3.57 7.77 -8.26
C GLN A 216 3.36 7.44 -6.78
N ARG A 217 3.57 6.17 -6.41
CA ARG A 217 3.48 5.66 -5.04
C ARG A 217 4.40 4.46 -4.89
N THR A 218 5.21 4.44 -3.84
CA THR A 218 6.06 3.28 -3.52
C THR A 218 5.48 2.43 -2.40
N GLY A 219 5.79 1.14 -2.43
CA GLY A 219 5.58 0.19 -1.35
C GLY A 219 6.64 -0.92 -1.47
N CYS A 220 6.32 -2.15 -1.06
CA CYS A 220 7.21 -3.28 -1.32
C CYS A 220 7.36 -3.53 -2.84
N LEU A 221 8.60 -3.67 -3.32
CA LEU A 221 9.01 -3.79 -4.73
C LEU A 221 8.26 -4.87 -5.49
N PHE A 222 8.01 -5.98 -4.83
CA PHE A 222 7.42 -7.18 -5.43
C PHE A 222 6.10 -7.54 -4.74
N CYS A 223 5.32 -6.56 -4.30
CA CYS A 223 4.01 -6.83 -3.74
C CYS A 223 3.00 -7.20 -4.83
N PRO A 224 2.35 -8.38 -4.76
CA PRO A 224 1.38 -8.81 -5.77
C PRO A 224 0.03 -8.11 -5.66
N VAL A 225 -0.23 -7.36 -4.57
CA VAL A 225 -1.45 -6.55 -4.41
C VAL A 225 -1.66 -5.66 -5.64
N GLY A 226 -2.85 -5.76 -6.24
CA GLY A 226 -3.23 -4.97 -7.42
C GLY A 226 -2.59 -5.37 -8.74
N CYS A 227 -1.72 -6.41 -8.82
CA CYS A 227 -1.04 -6.75 -10.08
C CYS A 227 -2.00 -7.18 -11.21
N HIS A 228 -3.15 -7.75 -10.85
CA HIS A 228 -4.25 -8.08 -11.75
C HIS A 228 -4.93 -6.87 -12.40
N LEU A 229 -4.69 -5.65 -11.90
CA LEU A 229 -5.20 -4.39 -12.46
C LEU A 229 -4.22 -3.73 -13.43
N THR A 230 -2.94 -4.09 -13.34
CA THR A 230 -1.84 -3.41 -14.05
C THR A 230 -1.06 -4.38 -14.94
N SER A 231 -1.67 -5.48 -15.38
CA SER A 231 -1.01 -6.49 -16.24
C SER A 231 0.42 -6.87 -15.80
N PHE A 232 0.63 -7.04 -14.50
CA PHE A 232 1.94 -7.35 -13.90
C PHE A 232 3.07 -6.33 -14.13
N GLU A 233 2.76 -5.09 -14.52
CA GLU A 233 3.74 -4.02 -14.77
C GLU A 233 4.82 -3.89 -13.69
N LYS A 234 4.44 -4.00 -12.41
CA LYS A 234 5.39 -3.94 -11.29
C LYS A 234 6.47 -5.03 -11.39
N PHE A 235 6.09 -6.25 -11.76
CA PHE A 235 7.02 -7.37 -11.92
C PHE A 235 7.86 -7.25 -13.19
N VAL A 236 7.31 -6.65 -14.25
CA VAL A 236 8.08 -6.29 -15.46
C VAL A 236 9.17 -5.28 -15.12
N ARG A 237 8.81 -4.21 -14.38
CA ARG A 237 9.78 -3.21 -13.90
C ARG A 237 10.81 -3.83 -12.95
N LEU A 238 10.39 -4.70 -12.03
CA LEU A 238 11.29 -5.44 -11.14
C LEU A 238 12.32 -6.26 -11.93
N LYS A 239 11.89 -6.98 -12.97
CA LYS A 239 12.79 -7.77 -13.82
C LYS A 239 13.84 -6.90 -14.51
N ALA A 240 13.43 -5.74 -15.04
CA ALA A 240 14.35 -4.80 -15.66
C ALA A 240 15.31 -4.15 -14.65
N TYR A 241 14.82 -3.84 -13.44
CA TYR A 241 15.59 -3.21 -12.38
C TYR A 241 16.60 -4.15 -11.72
N ASN A 242 16.19 -5.37 -11.37
CA ASN A 242 17.04 -6.35 -10.71
C ASN A 242 16.59 -7.79 -11.06
N PRO A 243 17.17 -8.38 -12.13
CA PRO A 243 16.81 -9.73 -12.58
C PRO A 243 17.01 -10.81 -11.51
N ARG A 244 18.06 -10.71 -10.69
CA ARG A 244 18.33 -11.70 -9.63
C ARG A 244 17.26 -11.67 -8.54
N LEU A 245 16.82 -10.47 -8.15
CA LEU A 245 15.73 -10.32 -7.20
C LEU A 245 14.41 -10.83 -7.80
N TYR A 246 14.16 -10.55 -9.08
CA TYR A 246 13.00 -11.10 -9.78
C TYR A 246 13.00 -12.64 -9.75
N ASP A 247 14.12 -13.28 -10.10
CA ASP A 247 14.23 -14.75 -10.10
C ASP A 247 14.03 -15.32 -8.69
N PHE A 248 14.61 -14.68 -7.66
CA PHE A 248 14.37 -15.03 -6.27
C PHE A 248 12.89 -14.96 -5.89
N CYS A 249 12.18 -13.91 -6.29
CA CYS A 249 10.75 -13.76 -6.02
C CYS A 249 9.91 -14.84 -6.72
N MET A 250 10.21 -15.11 -7.99
CA MET A 250 9.47 -16.07 -8.80
C MET A 250 9.69 -17.50 -8.30
N GLU A 251 10.94 -17.89 -8.10
CA GLU A 251 11.33 -19.29 -7.86
C GLU A 251 11.42 -19.61 -6.36
N GLU A 252 12.07 -18.77 -5.53
CA GLU A 252 12.26 -19.06 -4.10
C GLU A 252 11.08 -18.62 -3.22
N LEU A 253 10.44 -17.49 -3.55
CA LEU A 253 9.27 -17.01 -2.80
C LEU A 253 7.94 -17.54 -3.35
N GLY A 254 7.99 -18.32 -4.43
CA GLY A 254 6.82 -19.00 -5.01
C GLY A 254 5.81 -18.08 -5.68
N GLU A 255 6.16 -16.83 -6.01
CA GLU A 255 5.22 -15.92 -6.68
C GLU A 255 4.84 -16.38 -8.07
N LYS A 256 5.70 -17.15 -8.76
CA LYS A 256 5.41 -17.69 -10.09
C LYS A 256 4.08 -18.44 -10.14
N LYS A 257 3.80 -19.28 -9.13
CA LYS A 257 2.53 -20.01 -9.02
C LYS A 257 1.33 -19.07 -8.94
N LEU A 258 1.44 -18.02 -8.11
CA LEU A 258 0.40 -17.02 -7.95
C LEU A 258 0.18 -16.23 -9.25
N LEU A 259 1.25 -15.74 -9.88
CA LEU A 259 1.14 -14.94 -11.10
C LEU A 259 0.58 -15.75 -12.27
N SER A 260 1.03 -17.00 -12.48
CA SER A 260 0.46 -17.88 -13.50
C SER A 260 -1.01 -18.15 -13.27
N TRP A 261 -1.43 -18.33 -12.01
CA TRP A 261 -2.84 -18.51 -11.69
C TRP A 261 -3.67 -17.25 -11.96
N ILE A 262 -3.15 -16.06 -11.63
CA ILE A 262 -3.79 -14.78 -11.94
C ILE A 262 -3.93 -14.62 -13.45
N GLU A 263 -2.90 -14.97 -14.22
CA GLU A 263 -2.91 -14.88 -15.68
C GLU A 263 -4.01 -15.76 -16.28
N ILE A 264 -4.23 -16.97 -15.75
CA ILE A 264 -5.30 -17.87 -16.22
C ILE A 264 -6.69 -17.37 -15.84
N ASN A 265 -6.88 -16.89 -14.61
CA ASN A 265 -8.20 -16.63 -14.05
C ASN A 265 -8.68 -15.18 -14.20
N TYR A 266 -7.76 -14.23 -14.37
CA TYR A 266 -8.07 -12.79 -14.41
C TYR A 266 -7.47 -12.04 -15.59
N ARG A 267 -6.95 -12.72 -16.63
CA ARG A 267 -6.87 -12.08 -17.95
C ARG A 267 -8.28 -11.83 -18.48
N ARG A 268 -8.87 -10.70 -18.11
CA ARG A 268 -9.94 -10.10 -18.90
C ARG A 268 -9.31 -9.17 -19.93
N GLY A 269 -9.62 -9.45 -21.20
CA GLY A 269 -9.38 -8.55 -22.30
C GLY A 269 -9.86 -7.14 -21.96
N TYR A 270 -9.00 -6.19 -22.31
CA TYR A 270 -9.24 -4.76 -22.25
C TYR A 270 -10.59 -4.41 -22.89
N LYS A 271 -11.64 -4.23 -22.08
CA LYS A 271 -12.63 -3.22 -22.45
C LYS A 271 -11.99 -1.89 -22.07
N GLN A 272 -11.38 -1.25 -23.06
CA GLN A 272 -11.29 0.20 -23.06
C GLN A 272 -12.69 0.70 -22.77
N ILE A 273 -12.86 1.34 -21.62
CA ILE A 273 -14.00 2.22 -21.41
C ILE A 273 -13.73 3.37 -22.37
N VAL A 274 -14.45 3.36 -23.49
CA VAL A 274 -14.66 4.53 -24.35
C VAL A 274 -15.41 5.57 -23.52
#